data_AF-A0A2U0S8A8-F1
#
_entry.id   AF-A0A2U0S8A8-F1
#
_cell.length_a   1.000
_cell.length_b   1.000
_cell.length_c   1.000
_cell.angle_alpha   90.00
_cell.angle_beta   90.00
_cell.angle_gamma   90.00
#
_symmetry.space_group_name_H-M   'P 1'
#
loop_
_entity.id
_entity.type
_entity.pdbx_description
1 polymer ?
#
loop_
_entity_poly.entity_id
_entity_poly.type
_entity_poly.pdbx_seq_one_letter_code
_entity_poly.pdbx_strand_id
1 'polypeptide(L)'
;MIDEILNVAKELWSIRQTFNKAKQDKREKMATYFENISSCLEQASATLRGGEIPHGKCGQMLGYARMFPETVEGVISEEKAEEFTSKLIEAHGIEHATKIGEKEFADAVYSDQQIGKIEEASGQFQALADSIRAI
;
A
#
# COMPACT_ATOMS: atom_id res chain seq x y z
N MET A 1 37.57 -0.15 35.86
CA MET A 1 36.77 -1.39 35.88
C MET A 1 35.27 -1.15 36.08
N ILE A 2 34.78 -0.61 37.22
CA ILE A 2 33.33 -0.34 37.39
C ILE A 2 32.83 0.73 36.39
N ASP A 3 33.59 1.79 36.18
CA ASP A 3 33.22 2.86 35.24
C ASP A 3 33.22 2.40 33.77
N GLU A 4 34.12 1.49 33.40
CA GLU A 4 34.16 0.89 32.06
C GLU A 4 32.96 -0.03 31.82
N ILE A 5 32.58 -0.84 32.82
CA ILE A 5 31.38 -1.70 32.75
C ILE A 5 30.10 -0.84 32.63
N LEU A 6 30.02 0.26 33.38
CA LEU A 6 28.90 1.19 33.31
C LEU A 6 28.82 1.90 31.94
N ASN A 7 29.96 2.23 31.33
CA ASN A 7 29.99 2.84 30.00
C ASN A 7 29.53 1.85 28.91
N VAL A 8 30.01 0.60 28.95
CA VAL A 8 29.56 -0.44 28.01
C VAL A 8 28.05 -0.70 28.15
N ALA A 9 27.51 -0.71 29.37
CA ALA A 9 26.07 -0.87 29.60
C ALA A 9 25.24 0.30 29.01
N LYS A 10 25.72 1.54 29.13
CA LYS A 10 25.09 2.72 28.53
C LYS A 10 25.12 2.68 27.01
N GLU A 11 26.23 2.25 26.42
CA GLU A 11 26.37 2.09 24.97
C GLU A 11 25.41 1.02 24.44
N LEU A 12 25.36 -0.16 25.07
CA LEU A 12 24.42 -1.22 24.71
C LEU A 12 22.95 -0.78 24.80
N TRP A 13 22.61 -0.01 25.84
CA TRP A 13 21.27 0.54 26.00
C TRP A 13 20.94 1.58 24.93
N SER A 14 21.89 2.46 24.60
CA SER A 14 21.73 3.47 23.54
C SER A 14 21.58 2.82 22.16
N ILE A 15 22.34 1.76 21.88
CA ILE A 15 22.21 0.94 20.67
C ILE A 15 20.82 0.30 20.61
N ARG A 16 20.34 -0.28 21.73
CA ARG A 16 18.99 -0.87 21.82
C ARG A 16 17.90 0.17 21.55
N GLN A 17 18.01 1.37 22.11
CA GLN A 17 17.06 2.47 21.84
C GLN A 17 17.07 2.87 20.37
N THR A 18 18.25 2.99 19.77
CA THR A 18 18.42 3.32 18.35
C THR A 18 17.78 2.26 17.47
N PHE A 19 17.99 0.98 17.79
CA PHE A 19 17.40 -0.14 17.06
C PHE A 19 15.87 -0.17 17.16
N ASN A 20 15.32 0.02 18.37
CA ASN A 20 13.88 0.09 18.58
C ASN A 20 13.24 1.26 17.81
N LYS A 21 13.89 2.43 17.82
CA LYS A 21 13.44 3.60 17.08
C LYS A 21 13.48 3.36 15.57
N ALA A 22 14.56 2.81 15.04
CA ALA A 22 14.67 2.46 13.62
C ALA A 22 13.58 1.46 13.17
N LYS A 23 13.24 0.49 14.03
CA LYS A 23 12.15 -0.45 13.78
C LYS A 23 10.79 0.25 13.76
N GLN A 24 10.55 1.17 14.70
CA GLN A 24 9.33 1.97 14.73
C GLN A 24 9.21 2.87 13.50
N ASP A 25 10.29 3.55 13.11
CA ASP A 25 10.33 4.41 11.92
C ASP A 25 10.07 3.61 10.64
N LYS A 26 10.58 2.37 10.53
CA LYS A 26 10.28 1.47 9.41
C LYS A 26 8.78 1.14 9.35
N ARG A 27 8.16 0.85 10.49
CA ARG A 27 6.73 0.55 10.57
C ARG A 27 5.87 1.75 10.20
N GLU A 28 6.19 2.94 10.70
CA GLU A 28 5.44 4.15 10.36
C GLU A 28 5.50 4.45 8.86
N LYS A 29 6.70 4.35 8.26
CA LYS A 29 6.86 4.49 6.80
C LYS A 29 6.03 3.48 6.02
N MET A 30 5.92 2.24 6.51
CA MET A 30 5.11 1.21 5.87
C MET A 30 3.61 1.49 6.00
N ALA A 31 3.17 1.93 7.18
CA ALA A 31 1.79 2.33 7.38
C ALA A 31 1.41 3.48 6.44
N THR A 32 2.26 4.50 6.33
CA THR A 32 2.07 5.60 5.36
C THR A 32 2.03 5.09 3.91
N TYR A 33 2.87 4.11 3.56
CA TYR A 33 2.86 3.53 2.22
C TYR A 33 1.52 2.84 1.91
N PHE A 34 0.98 2.08 2.86
CA PHE A 34 -0.31 1.41 2.72
C PHE A 34 -1.50 2.40 2.70
N GLU A 35 -1.45 3.47 3.50
CA GLU A 35 -2.41 4.58 3.44
C GLU A 35 -2.42 5.26 2.07
N ASN A 36 -1.24 5.48 1.49
CA ASN A 36 -1.12 6.09 0.16
C ASN A 36 -1.72 5.20 -0.93
N ILE A 37 -1.57 3.88 -0.80
CA ILE A 37 -2.20 2.92 -1.72
C ILE A 37 -3.72 2.93 -1.54
N SER A 38 -4.21 2.85 -0.30
CA SER A 38 -5.64 2.92 0.02
C SER A 38 -6.26 4.19 -0.56
N SER A 39 -5.69 5.36 -0.26
CA SER A 39 -6.18 6.64 -0.78
C SER A 39 -6.15 6.71 -2.32
N CYS A 40 -5.17 6.08 -2.96
CA CYS A 40 -5.12 5.98 -4.42
C CYS A 40 -6.31 5.16 -4.97
N LEU A 41 -6.64 4.04 -4.33
CA LEU A 41 -7.76 3.17 -4.71
C LEU A 41 -9.11 3.85 -4.46
N GLU A 42 -9.30 4.55 -3.33
CA GLU A 42 -10.53 5.30 -3.04
C GLU A 42 -10.78 6.43 -4.04
N GLN A 43 -9.73 7.19 -4.37
CA GLN A 43 -9.85 8.26 -5.35
C GLN A 43 -10.21 7.71 -6.74
N ALA A 44 -9.65 6.55 -7.09
CA ALA A 44 -9.98 5.89 -8.34
C ALA A 44 -11.43 5.37 -8.36
N SER A 45 -11.89 4.69 -7.31
CA SER A 45 -13.28 4.21 -7.24
C SER A 45 -14.28 5.36 -7.25
N ALA A 46 -14.00 6.46 -6.55
CA ALA A 46 -14.83 7.67 -6.58
C ALA A 46 -14.92 8.28 -7.99
N THR A 47 -13.81 8.35 -8.71
CA THR A 47 -13.76 8.85 -10.10
C THR A 47 -14.56 7.95 -11.03
N LEU A 48 -14.41 6.62 -10.89
CA LEU A 48 -15.16 5.64 -11.68
C LEU A 48 -16.66 5.69 -11.40
N ARG A 49 -17.08 5.90 -10.14
CA ARG A 49 -18.50 6.14 -9.80
C ARG A 49 -19.04 7.43 -10.42
N GLY A 50 -18.18 8.42 -10.64
CA GLY A 50 -18.50 9.65 -11.35
C GLY A 50 -18.59 9.49 -12.88
N GLY A 51 -18.28 8.31 -13.42
CA GLY A 51 -18.27 8.06 -14.86
C GLY A 51 -17.00 8.55 -15.57
N GLU A 52 -15.93 8.82 -14.82
CA GLU A 52 -14.66 9.32 -15.36
C GLU A 52 -13.54 8.27 -15.27
N ILE A 53 -12.51 8.41 -16.12
CA ILE A 53 -11.32 7.55 -16.10
C ILE A 53 -10.28 8.14 -15.14
N PRO A 54 -9.82 7.41 -14.11
CA PRO A 54 -8.79 7.91 -13.20
C PRO A 54 -7.38 7.63 -13.74
N HIS A 55 -7.05 8.11 -14.96
CA HIS A 55 -5.78 7.81 -15.66
C HIS A 55 -4.53 7.94 -14.76
N GLY A 56 -4.46 9.03 -13.99
CA GLY A 56 -3.34 9.26 -13.06
C GLY A 56 -3.26 8.21 -11.95
N LYS A 57 -4.40 7.74 -11.44
CA LYS A 57 -4.46 6.72 -10.38
C LYS A 57 -4.19 5.33 -10.93
N CYS A 58 -4.64 5.00 -12.14
CA CYS A 58 -4.30 3.74 -12.80
C CYS A 58 -2.78 3.59 -12.95
N GLY A 59 -2.07 4.65 -13.35
CA GLY A 59 -0.60 4.66 -13.39
C GLY A 59 0.04 4.50 -12.01
N GLN A 60 -0.52 5.16 -10.97
CA GLN A 60 -0.05 5.00 -9.59
C GLN A 60 -0.23 3.56 -9.07
N MET A 61 -1.37 2.91 -9.32
CA MET A 61 -1.62 1.52 -8.94
C MET A 61 -0.60 0.55 -9.53
N LEU A 62 -0.30 0.70 -10.83
CA LEU A 62 0.72 -0.11 -11.49
C LEU A 62 2.11 0.15 -10.90
N GLY A 63 2.42 1.41 -10.59
CA GLY A 63 3.65 1.78 -9.89
C GLY A 63 3.76 1.10 -8.53
N TYR A 64 2.70 1.17 -7.72
CA TYR A 64 2.64 0.48 -6.44
C TYR A 64 2.80 -1.02 -6.60
N ALA A 65 2.07 -1.66 -7.52
CA ALA A 65 2.15 -3.10 -7.76
C ALA A 65 3.59 -3.56 -8.06
N ARG A 66 4.32 -2.83 -8.89
CA ARG A 66 5.71 -3.17 -9.26
C ARG A 66 6.68 -3.03 -8.10
N MET A 67 6.50 -1.99 -7.28
CA MET A 67 7.40 -1.71 -6.15
C MET A 67 6.98 -2.45 -4.87
N PHE A 68 5.77 -3.02 -4.82
CA PHE A 68 5.18 -3.57 -3.61
C PHE A 68 6.04 -4.68 -2.98
N PRO A 69 6.46 -5.74 -3.71
CA PRO A 69 7.17 -6.86 -3.09
C PRO A 69 8.48 -6.44 -2.42
N GLU A 70 9.25 -5.57 -3.10
CA GLU A 70 10.51 -5.03 -2.57
C GLU A 70 10.27 -4.10 -1.39
N THR A 71 9.26 -3.23 -1.48
CA THR A 71 8.98 -2.23 -0.44
C THR A 71 8.59 -2.90 0.88
N VAL A 72 7.80 -3.96 0.83
CA VAL A 72 7.21 -4.60 2.02
C VAL A 72 8.08 -5.71 2.64
N GLU A 73 9.27 -5.94 2.08
CA GLU A 73 10.16 -7.02 2.49
C GLU A 73 10.50 -6.97 4.00
N GLY A 74 10.32 -8.11 4.65
CA GLY A 74 10.56 -8.28 6.08
C GLY A 74 9.57 -7.54 6.98
N VAL A 75 8.45 -7.05 6.43
CA VAL A 75 7.34 -6.45 7.21
C VAL A 75 6.08 -7.31 7.14
N ILE A 76 5.74 -7.84 5.97
CA ILE A 76 4.69 -8.85 5.79
C ILE A 76 5.27 -10.13 5.19
N SER A 77 4.51 -11.22 5.19
CA SER A 77 4.91 -12.46 4.52
C SER A 77 4.91 -12.29 3.00
N GLU A 78 5.75 -13.07 2.32
CA GLU A 78 5.81 -13.14 0.85
C GLU A 78 4.44 -13.46 0.24
N GLU A 79 3.72 -14.43 0.80
CA GLU A 79 2.34 -14.77 0.39
C GLU A 79 1.40 -13.56 0.42
N LYS A 80 1.45 -12.75 1.50
CA LYS A 80 0.67 -11.50 1.56
C LYS A 80 1.17 -10.49 0.54
N ALA A 81 2.48 -10.37 0.34
CA ALA A 81 3.03 -9.47 -0.65
C ALA A 81 2.52 -9.80 -2.07
N GLU A 82 2.46 -11.08 -2.43
CA GLU A 82 1.92 -11.57 -3.70
C GLU A 82 0.42 -11.34 -3.83
N GLU A 83 -0.35 -11.62 -2.78
CA GLU A 83 -1.81 -11.38 -2.74
C GLU A 83 -2.13 -9.90 -3.02
N PHE A 84 -1.49 -9.00 -2.29
CA PHE A 84 -1.74 -7.56 -2.41
C PHE A 84 -1.19 -6.97 -3.72
N THR A 85 -0.07 -7.51 -4.24
CA THR A 85 0.41 -7.18 -5.58
C THR A 85 -0.63 -7.56 -6.64
N SER A 86 -1.22 -8.75 -6.54
CA SER A 86 -2.25 -9.22 -7.46
C SER A 86 -3.49 -8.32 -7.43
N LYS A 87 -3.94 -7.90 -6.23
CA LYS A 87 -5.05 -6.95 -6.07
C LYS A 87 -4.78 -5.60 -6.75
N LEU A 88 -3.55 -5.09 -6.66
CA LEU A 88 -3.17 -3.85 -7.34
C LEU A 88 -3.13 -3.99 -8.87
N ILE A 89 -2.66 -5.14 -9.37
CA ILE A 89 -2.67 -5.44 -10.81
C ILE A 89 -4.11 -5.57 -11.31
N GLU A 90 -4.99 -6.23 -10.57
CA GLU A 90 -6.41 -6.35 -10.91
C GLU A 90 -7.10 -4.97 -10.92
N ALA A 91 -6.85 -4.13 -9.91
CA ALA A 91 -7.37 -2.76 -9.86
C ALA A 91 -6.84 -1.88 -10.99
N HIS A 92 -5.58 -2.06 -11.40
CA HIS A 92 -5.04 -1.40 -12.59
C HIS A 92 -5.67 -1.91 -13.90
N GLY A 93 -5.93 -3.23 -13.99
CA GLY A 93 -6.49 -3.90 -15.17
C GLY A 93 -7.88 -3.41 -15.60
N ILE A 94 -8.50 -2.54 -14.81
CA ILE A 94 -9.74 -1.81 -15.12
C ILE A 94 -9.57 -0.92 -16.36
N GLU A 95 -8.38 -0.37 -16.61
CA GLU A 95 -8.02 0.32 -17.86
C GLU A 95 -7.88 -0.64 -19.07
N HIS A 96 -7.57 -1.92 -18.82
CA HIS A 96 -7.38 -2.93 -19.86
C HIS A 96 -8.66 -3.66 -20.25
N ALA A 97 -9.65 -3.76 -19.34
CA ALA A 97 -11.03 -4.14 -19.69
C ALA A 97 -11.63 -3.18 -20.73
N THR A 98 -11.05 -1.98 -20.85
CA THR A 98 -11.42 -0.93 -21.79
C THR A 98 -10.40 -0.77 -22.92
N LYS A 99 -10.03 -1.86 -23.61
CA LYS A 99 -9.49 -1.80 -25.01
C LYS A 99 -10.54 -1.28 -26.01
N ILE A 100 -11.22 -0.23 -25.60
CA ILE A 100 -12.50 0.28 -25.98
C ILE A 100 -12.19 1.78 -25.87
N GLY A 101 -12.09 2.49 -26.99
CA GLY A 101 -11.46 3.83 -27.03
C GLY A 101 -12.11 4.81 -26.04
N GLU A 102 -11.50 5.97 -25.78
CA GLU A 102 -12.03 7.02 -24.86
C GLU A 102 -13.54 7.28 -25.03
N LYS A 103 -14.03 7.15 -26.27
CA LYS A 103 -15.44 7.35 -26.65
C LYS A 103 -16.39 6.26 -26.14
N GLU A 104 -15.93 5.02 -26.04
CA GLU A 104 -16.71 3.88 -25.55
C GLU A 104 -16.49 3.67 -24.05
N PHE A 105 -15.45 4.24 -23.44
CA PHE A 105 -15.29 4.30 -21.98
C PHE A 105 -16.36 5.19 -21.33
N ALA A 106 -16.70 6.31 -21.95
CA ALA A 106 -17.81 7.16 -21.51
C ALA A 106 -19.16 6.42 -21.48
N ASP A 107 -19.31 5.37 -22.29
CA ASP A 107 -20.48 4.48 -22.32
C ASP A 107 -20.28 3.19 -21.48
N ALA A 108 -19.04 2.89 -21.06
CA ALA A 108 -18.70 1.74 -20.23
C ALA A 108 -19.02 2.04 -18.77
N VAL A 109 -20.26 1.77 -18.38
CA VAL A 109 -20.64 1.73 -16.97
C VAL A 109 -19.89 0.57 -16.32
N TYR A 110 -18.86 0.87 -15.51
CA TYR A 110 -18.29 -0.15 -14.63
C TYR A 110 -19.39 -0.68 -13.73
N SER A 111 -19.48 -2.01 -13.66
CA SER A 111 -20.41 -2.62 -12.73
C SER A 111 -20.04 -2.22 -11.30
N ASP A 112 -21.05 -2.03 -10.46
CA ASP A 112 -20.85 -1.84 -9.01
C ASP A 112 -19.99 -2.95 -8.41
N GLN A 113 -20.02 -4.16 -9.00
CA GLN A 113 -19.17 -5.27 -8.59
C GLN A 113 -17.67 -5.00 -8.85
N GLN A 114 -17.31 -4.39 -9.99
CA GLN A 114 -15.92 -4.06 -10.30
C GLN A 114 -15.41 -2.92 -9.42
N ILE A 115 -16.21 -1.86 -9.27
CA ILE A 115 -15.88 -0.74 -8.39
C ILE A 115 -15.77 -1.23 -6.93
N GLY A 116 -16.67 -2.12 -6.50
CA GLY A 116 -16.66 -2.72 -5.18
C GLY A 116 -15.37 -3.50 -4.86
N LYS A 117 -14.73 -4.13 -5.85
CA LYS A 117 -13.42 -4.79 -5.65
C LYS A 117 -12.29 -3.80 -5.38
N ILE A 118 -12.32 -2.62 -6.01
CA ILE A 118 -11.35 -1.54 -5.76
C ILE A 118 -11.53 -1.01 -4.33
N GLU A 119 -12.79 -0.81 -3.93
CA GLU A 119 -13.14 -0.35 -2.59
C GLU A 119 -12.74 -1.38 -1.52
N GLU A 120 -12.96 -2.67 -1.79
CA GLU A 120 -12.51 -3.76 -0.93
C GLU A 120 -10.97 -3.76 -0.79
N ALA A 121 -10.25 -3.66 -1.91
CA ALA A 121 -8.79 -3.58 -1.89
C ALA A 121 -8.31 -2.35 -1.10
N SER A 122 -8.96 -1.19 -1.27
CA SER A 122 -8.66 -0.01 -0.47
C SER A 122 -8.78 -0.29 1.03
N GLY A 123 -9.92 -0.85 1.46
CA GLY A 123 -10.16 -1.16 2.86
C GLY A 123 -9.14 -2.15 3.43
N GLN A 124 -8.69 -3.11 2.63
CA GLN A 124 -7.65 -4.07 3.02
C GLN A 124 -6.28 -3.38 3.22
N PHE A 125 -5.91 -2.43 2.36
CA PHE A 125 -4.69 -1.62 2.54
C PHE A 125 -4.77 -0.71 3.76
N GLN A 126 -5.93 -0.09 4.03
CA GLN A 126 -6.11 0.69 5.25
C GLN A 126 -5.98 -0.18 6.50
N ALA A 127 -6.59 -1.38 6.51
CA ALA A 127 -6.47 -2.31 7.61
C ALA A 127 -5.03 -2.78 7.84
N LEU A 128 -4.24 -2.95 6.77
CA LEU A 128 -2.82 -3.24 6.88
C LEU A 128 -2.03 -2.09 7.51
N ALA A 129 -2.32 -0.83 7.13
CA ALA A 129 -1.68 0.35 7.71
C ALA A 129 -1.92 0.42 9.22
N ASP A 130 -3.18 0.26 9.63
CA ASP A 130 -3.60 0.30 11.03
C ASP A 130 -2.95 -0.84 11.83
N SER A 131 -2.90 -2.04 11.24
CA SER A 131 -2.31 -3.22 11.87
C SER A 131 -0.81 -3.06 12.11
N ILE A 132 -0.08 -2.50 11.14
CA ILE A 132 1.37 -2.28 11.29
C ILE A 132 1.66 -1.23 12.35
N ARG A 133 0.86 -0.17 12.40
CA ARG A 133 1.04 0.92 13.37
C ARG A 133 0.75 0.48 14.81
N ALA A 134 -0.13 -0.51 14.98
CA ALA A 134 -0.50 -1.06 16.29
C ALA A 134 0.56 -1.99 16.93
N ILE A 135 1.58 -2.43 16.17
CA ILE A 135 2.64 -3.36 16.61
C ILE A 135 3.94 -2.60 16.91
#